data_AF-A0A921KF57-F1
#
_entry.id   AF-A0A921KF57-F1
#
_cell.length_a   1.000
_cell.length_b   1.000
_cell.length_c   1.000
_cell.angle_alpha   90.00
_cell.angle_beta   90.00
_cell.angle_gamma   90.00
#
_symmetry.space_group_name_H-M   'P 1'
#
loop_
_entity.id
_entity.type
_entity.pdbx_description
1 polymer ?
#
loop_
_entity_poly.entity_id
_entity_poly.type
_entity_poly.pdbx_seq_one_letter_code
_entity_poly.pdbx_strand_id
1 'polypeptide(L)'
;MKRTIKSLVLLFSIVVVLFPFALSASAEPLDEVRQLVRDYYVDDVPETILSKGSIKDITKNLDPHSVYMTAREYQGFMNGIEQKIVGIGVVLEEDLKGIKVISVIPNGPAARGDVQTGDVITHVNGQSIVGKSIQVAISLISGEEKTEVTLTINRVGQIAPIEKKLPREEIILPNIEAEMLGGNIAYIRLNSFATESSKEMNKAIQSLSGADGWIVDLRNNGGGFITAAQDIAGFFPNTPNAFQLREKNSKPMTYPSTIQPRKFNGPTHVLINEYSASASEMVSATVKEQKAATLYGQTSYGKGTMQAMYGFDDGSVLKMTTARFYSPGGQPVDEVGVKPDVLTKKEAELEVSHHDQLLIKLKGYKQLPQLVNVPVNKKFTVEMNTKMNWKNIDQAAIQLIELGGREVEVGVEVANDKTITVVPNNTLQTGKKYVLVIHPLYKNVQNKPMKQGVYLEVSVK
;
A
#
# COMPACT_ATOMS: atom_id res chain seq x y z
N MET A 1 -28.53 -2.54 88.05
CA MET A 1 -27.58 -3.61 87.63
C MET A 1 -27.86 -3.95 86.16
N LYS A 2 -27.06 -3.41 85.23
CA LYS A 2 -27.26 -3.57 83.79
C LYS A 2 -26.59 -4.87 83.31
N ARG A 3 -27.38 -5.68 82.58
CA ARG A 3 -27.05 -7.00 82.05
C ARG A 3 -25.97 -6.92 80.96
N THR A 4 -25.03 -7.86 81.04
CA THR A 4 -24.01 -8.17 80.05
C THR A 4 -24.63 -8.82 78.81
N ILE A 5 -24.39 -8.24 77.63
CA ILE A 5 -24.71 -8.82 76.32
C ILE A 5 -23.51 -9.67 75.90
N LYS A 6 -23.71 -10.98 75.74
CA LYS A 6 -22.74 -11.87 75.07
C LYS A 6 -22.99 -11.79 73.56
N SER A 7 -22.01 -11.33 72.81
CA SER A 7 -22.00 -11.35 71.35
C SER A 7 -21.96 -12.78 70.83
N LEU A 8 -22.98 -13.18 70.06
CA LEU A 8 -23.00 -14.39 69.27
C LEU A 8 -22.50 -14.03 67.86
N VAL A 9 -21.27 -14.42 67.55
CA VAL A 9 -20.68 -14.29 66.20
C VAL A 9 -21.28 -15.41 65.34
N LEU A 10 -22.18 -15.05 64.43
CA LEU A 10 -22.73 -15.96 63.42
C LEU A 10 -21.72 -16.03 62.26
N LEU A 11 -20.96 -17.13 62.15
CA LEU A 11 -20.15 -17.41 60.96
C LEU A 11 -21.10 -17.70 59.79
N PHE A 12 -21.16 -16.79 58.82
CA PHE A 12 -21.77 -17.06 57.52
C PHE A 12 -20.79 -17.88 56.68
N SER A 13 -21.02 -19.19 56.60
CA SER A 13 -20.33 -20.06 55.65
C SER A 13 -20.88 -19.76 54.24
N ILE A 14 -20.15 -18.97 53.46
CA ILE A 14 -20.43 -18.81 52.03
C ILE A 14 -20.05 -20.14 51.35
N VAL A 15 -21.05 -20.95 51.02
CA VAL A 15 -20.90 -22.06 50.07
C VAL A 15 -20.82 -21.42 48.69
N VAL A 16 -19.60 -21.22 48.19
CA VAL A 16 -19.38 -20.92 46.77
C VAL A 16 -19.66 -22.20 45.99
N VAL A 17 -20.87 -22.31 45.44
CA VAL A 17 -21.15 -23.29 44.40
C VAL A 17 -20.41 -22.83 43.16
N LEU A 18 -19.20 -23.37 42.95
CA LEU A 18 -18.49 -23.29 41.68
C LEU A 18 -19.33 -24.07 40.67
N PHE A 19 -20.22 -23.37 39.96
CA PHE A 19 -20.67 -23.87 38.66
C PHE A 19 -19.42 -23.94 37.78
N PRO A 20 -19.04 -25.11 37.25
CA PRO A 20 -18.07 -25.12 36.18
C PRO A 20 -18.69 -24.31 35.05
N PHE A 21 -18.14 -23.11 34.79
CA PHE A 21 -18.24 -22.52 33.47
C PHE A 21 -17.47 -23.47 32.55
N ALA A 22 -18.14 -24.55 32.13
CA ALA A 22 -17.79 -25.17 30.88
C ALA A 22 -18.00 -24.07 29.84
N LEU A 23 -16.93 -23.55 29.25
CA LEU A 23 -17.04 -23.05 27.89
C LEU A 23 -17.64 -24.22 27.11
N SER A 24 -18.95 -24.17 26.87
CA SER A 24 -19.54 -25.02 25.86
C SER A 24 -18.83 -24.62 24.57
N ALA A 25 -17.93 -25.47 24.07
CA ALA A 25 -17.56 -25.42 22.68
C ALA A 25 -18.89 -25.53 21.92
N SER A 26 -19.38 -24.43 21.37
CA SER A 26 -20.51 -24.46 20.45
C SER A 26 -20.12 -25.43 19.35
N ALA A 27 -21.01 -26.37 19.03
CA ALA A 27 -20.78 -27.22 17.86
C ALA A 27 -20.59 -26.28 16.65
N GLU A 28 -19.57 -26.53 15.84
CA GLU A 28 -19.36 -25.78 14.60
C GLU A 28 -20.68 -25.78 13.78
N PRO A 29 -21.03 -24.66 13.11
CA PRO A 29 -22.31 -24.47 12.44
C PRO A 29 -22.39 -25.22 11.09
N LEU A 30 -22.07 -26.52 11.11
CA LEU A 30 -21.83 -27.33 9.93
C LEU A 30 -23.05 -27.45 9.01
N ASP A 31 -24.24 -27.63 9.58
CA ASP A 31 -25.48 -27.75 8.80
C ASP A 31 -25.88 -26.41 8.17
N GLU A 32 -25.68 -25.30 8.89
CA GLU A 32 -25.90 -23.95 8.36
C GLU A 32 -24.92 -23.65 7.23
N VAL A 33 -23.64 -23.99 7.38
CA VAL A 33 -22.63 -23.89 6.32
C VAL A 33 -23.05 -24.69 5.08
N ARG A 34 -23.51 -25.94 5.24
CA ARG A 34 -23.96 -26.76 4.11
C ARG A 34 -25.11 -26.07 3.36
N GLN A 35 -26.03 -25.47 4.08
CA GLN A 35 -27.14 -24.74 3.47
C GLN A 35 -26.64 -23.51 2.71
N LEU A 36 -25.79 -22.68 3.33
CA LEU A 36 -25.19 -21.51 2.67
C LEU A 36 -24.43 -21.89 1.40
N VAL A 37 -23.64 -22.97 1.43
CA VAL A 37 -22.91 -23.47 0.26
C VAL A 37 -23.85 -23.94 -0.84
N ARG A 38 -24.92 -24.66 -0.52
CA ARG A 38 -25.92 -25.10 -1.53
C ARG A 38 -26.57 -23.91 -2.23
N ASP A 39 -26.96 -22.91 -1.43
CA ASP A 39 -27.84 -21.83 -1.87
C ASP A 39 -27.07 -20.70 -2.57
N TYR A 40 -25.87 -20.37 -2.08
CA TYR A 40 -25.15 -19.15 -2.48
C TYR A 40 -23.77 -19.36 -3.07
N TYR A 41 -23.19 -20.57 -3.02
CA TYR A 41 -21.92 -20.80 -3.70
C TYR A 41 -22.05 -20.55 -5.20
N VAL A 42 -21.03 -19.94 -5.80
CA VAL A 42 -21.09 -19.45 -7.18
C VAL A 42 -21.35 -20.56 -8.23
N ASP A 43 -20.93 -21.78 -7.93
CA ASP A 43 -21.11 -22.95 -8.80
C ASP A 43 -22.00 -24.02 -8.13
N ASP A 44 -22.33 -25.07 -8.88
CA ASP A 44 -23.01 -26.24 -8.32
C ASP A 44 -22.03 -27.13 -7.55
N VAL A 45 -22.40 -27.52 -6.34
CA VAL A 45 -21.56 -28.31 -5.44
C VAL A 45 -22.11 -29.74 -5.32
N PRO A 46 -21.32 -30.79 -5.66
CA PRO A 46 -21.73 -32.18 -5.48
C PRO A 46 -22.01 -32.54 -4.02
N GLU A 47 -22.96 -33.45 -3.80
CA GLU A 47 -23.29 -33.94 -2.44
C GLU A 47 -22.08 -34.57 -1.75
N THR A 48 -21.16 -35.19 -2.50
CA THR A 48 -19.92 -35.77 -1.96
C THR A 48 -18.99 -34.74 -1.30
N ILE A 49 -19.12 -33.45 -1.65
CA ILE A 49 -18.42 -32.35 -0.99
C ILE A 49 -19.21 -31.90 0.22
N LEU A 50 -20.53 -31.72 0.09
CA LEU A 50 -21.42 -31.25 1.17
C LEU A 50 -21.52 -32.26 2.33
N SER A 51 -21.37 -33.56 2.04
CA SER A 51 -21.40 -34.64 3.03
C SER A 51 -20.10 -34.78 3.82
N LYS A 52 -19.08 -33.94 3.57
CA LYS A 52 -17.83 -33.96 4.35
C LYS A 52 -18.09 -33.63 5.83
N GLY A 53 -17.26 -34.20 6.69
CA GLY A 53 -17.45 -34.19 8.14
C GLY A 53 -17.01 -32.92 8.86
N SER A 54 -16.29 -32.01 8.20
CA SER A 54 -15.83 -30.75 8.78
C SER A 54 -16.08 -29.59 7.82
N ILE A 55 -16.30 -28.39 8.37
CA ILE A 55 -16.47 -27.18 7.56
C ILE A 55 -15.21 -26.92 6.72
N LYS A 56 -14.02 -27.07 7.32
CA LYS A 56 -12.74 -26.88 6.63
C LYS A 56 -12.57 -27.82 5.43
N ASP A 57 -13.03 -29.06 5.53
CA ASP A 57 -13.00 -30.00 4.41
C ASP A 57 -13.99 -29.61 3.31
N ILE A 58 -15.17 -29.06 3.66
CA ILE A 58 -16.11 -28.51 2.67
C ILE A 58 -15.43 -27.36 1.93
N THR A 59 -14.99 -26.32 2.64
CA THR A 59 -14.46 -25.09 2.01
C THR A 59 -13.22 -25.34 1.18
N LYS A 60 -12.31 -26.22 1.62
CA LYS A 60 -11.10 -26.60 0.87
C LYS A 60 -11.40 -27.25 -0.49
N ASN A 61 -12.57 -27.86 -0.64
CA ASN A 61 -12.99 -28.50 -1.90
C ASN A 61 -13.91 -27.61 -2.74
N LEU A 62 -14.21 -26.38 -2.31
CA LEU A 62 -14.93 -25.39 -3.12
C LEU A 62 -13.96 -24.70 -4.08
N ASP A 63 -13.08 -23.85 -3.56
CA ASP A 63 -12.09 -23.09 -4.30
C ASP A 63 -10.99 -22.58 -3.34
N PRO A 64 -9.87 -22.01 -3.83
CA PRO A 64 -8.79 -21.53 -2.97
C PRO A 64 -9.10 -20.23 -2.18
N HIS A 65 -10.28 -19.64 -2.36
CA HIS A 65 -10.67 -18.37 -1.74
C HIS A 65 -11.77 -18.51 -0.68
N SER A 66 -12.49 -19.63 -0.71
CA SER A 66 -13.51 -20.02 0.25
C SER A 66 -12.85 -20.66 1.47
N VAL A 67 -13.08 -20.10 2.65
CA VAL A 67 -12.44 -20.52 3.90
C VAL A 67 -13.35 -20.25 5.08
N TYR A 68 -13.36 -21.18 6.02
CA TYR A 68 -13.94 -20.96 7.34
C TYR A 68 -12.86 -20.52 8.32
N MET A 69 -13.12 -19.41 8.98
CA MET A 69 -12.22 -18.76 9.91
C MET A 69 -12.86 -18.75 11.29
N THR A 70 -12.13 -19.17 12.30
CA THR A 70 -12.45 -18.89 13.70
C THR A 70 -12.50 -17.37 13.94
N ALA A 71 -13.12 -16.92 15.03
CA ALA A 71 -13.17 -15.50 15.39
C ALA A 71 -11.77 -14.83 15.39
N ARG A 72 -10.75 -15.55 15.89
CA ARG A 72 -9.35 -15.09 15.90
C ARG A 72 -8.76 -14.98 14.49
N GLU A 73 -8.97 -15.98 13.64
CA GLU A 73 -8.50 -15.97 12.25
C GLU A 73 -9.18 -14.85 11.45
N TYR A 74 -10.49 -14.64 11.66
CA TYR A 74 -11.25 -13.56 11.03
C TYR A 74 -10.74 -12.19 11.46
N GLN A 75 -10.49 -11.98 12.76
CA GLN A 75 -9.91 -10.73 13.25
C GLN A 75 -8.53 -10.47 12.63
N GLY A 76 -7.67 -11.50 12.53
CA GLY A 76 -6.38 -11.38 11.85
C GLY A 76 -6.52 -11.01 10.37
N PHE A 77 -7.48 -11.61 9.67
CA PHE A 77 -7.80 -11.28 8.28
C PHE A 77 -8.24 -9.81 8.12
N MET A 78 -9.15 -9.35 8.99
CA MET A 78 -9.65 -7.97 8.97
C MET A 78 -8.53 -6.97 9.30
N ASN A 79 -7.67 -7.28 10.26
CA ASN A 79 -6.51 -6.46 10.58
C ASN A 79 -5.59 -6.29 9.37
N GLY A 80 -5.38 -7.34 8.58
CA GLY A 80 -4.61 -7.25 7.34
C GLY A 80 -5.21 -6.26 6.31
N ILE A 81 -6.53 -6.31 6.10
CA ILE A 81 -7.22 -5.37 5.20
C ILE A 81 -7.11 -3.94 5.73
N GLU A 82 -7.31 -3.74 7.04
CA GLU A 82 -7.29 -2.43 7.68
C GLU A 82 -5.87 -1.88 7.94
N GLN A 83 -4.83 -2.55 7.42
CA GLN A 83 -3.42 -2.18 7.62
C GLN A 83 -3.04 -2.08 9.12
N LYS A 84 -3.62 -2.96 9.92
CA LYS A 84 -3.38 -3.09 11.36
C LYS A 84 -2.46 -4.27 11.62
N ILE A 85 -1.42 -4.01 12.40
CA ILE A 85 -0.58 -5.07 12.98
C ILE A 85 -0.71 -5.01 14.50
N VAL A 86 -0.67 -6.17 15.15
CA VAL A 86 -0.56 -6.23 16.62
C VAL A 86 0.86 -6.64 16.99
N GLY A 87 1.53 -5.77 17.73
CA GLY A 87 2.92 -5.98 18.12
C GLY A 87 3.48 -4.78 18.83
N ILE A 88 4.78 -4.55 18.68
CA ILE A 88 5.50 -3.49 19.38
C ILE A 88 5.93 -2.33 18.48
N GLY A 89 5.78 -2.45 17.16
CA GLY A 89 6.03 -1.35 16.23
C GLY A 89 7.49 -1.19 15.82
N VAL A 90 8.08 -2.27 15.32
CA VAL A 90 9.46 -2.31 14.84
C VAL A 90 9.50 -2.95 13.46
N VAL A 91 10.44 -2.48 12.64
CA VAL A 91 10.86 -3.17 11.42
C VAL A 91 12.16 -3.90 11.74
N LEU A 92 12.20 -5.17 11.39
CA LEU A 92 13.26 -6.10 11.78
C LEU A 92 14.03 -6.61 10.56
N GLU A 93 15.29 -6.97 10.79
CA GLU A 93 16.15 -7.62 9.81
C GLU A 93 16.94 -8.73 10.51
N GLU A 94 17.26 -9.81 9.79
CA GLU A 94 18.13 -10.87 10.32
C GLU A 94 19.55 -10.34 10.52
N ASP A 95 20.16 -10.68 11.65
CA ASP A 95 21.56 -10.37 11.94
C ASP A 95 22.25 -11.62 12.51
N LEU A 96 23.54 -11.79 12.26
CA LEU A 96 24.29 -12.94 12.75
C LEU A 96 24.27 -13.06 14.29
N LYS A 97 24.00 -11.95 15.01
CA LYS A 97 23.98 -11.88 16.48
C LYS A 97 22.58 -11.93 17.08
N GLY A 98 21.52 -12.03 16.26
CA GLY A 98 20.14 -11.98 16.71
C GLY A 98 19.21 -11.41 15.65
N ILE A 99 18.27 -10.57 16.05
CA ILE A 99 17.37 -9.87 15.12
C ILE A 99 17.53 -8.37 15.32
N LYS A 100 17.95 -7.67 14.26
CA LYS A 100 18.26 -6.24 14.31
C LYS A 100 17.02 -5.40 14.07
N VAL A 101 16.86 -4.35 14.86
CA VAL A 101 15.84 -3.31 14.63
C VAL A 101 16.38 -2.34 13.59
N ILE A 102 15.76 -2.27 12.42
CA ILE A 102 16.16 -1.36 11.34
C ILE A 102 15.30 -0.09 11.31
N SER A 103 14.10 -0.13 11.89
CA SER A 103 13.27 1.05 12.10
C SER A 103 12.32 0.85 13.27
N VAL A 104 11.91 1.95 13.90
CA VAL A 104 10.94 1.98 14.99
C VAL A 104 9.78 2.88 14.57
N ILE A 105 8.55 2.36 14.66
CA ILE A 105 7.36 3.11 14.30
C ILE A 105 7.15 4.25 15.33
N PRO A 106 7.11 5.52 14.89
CA PRO A 106 6.89 6.64 15.80
C PRO A 106 5.64 6.46 16.65
N ASN A 107 5.71 6.87 17.92
CA ASN A 107 4.65 6.75 18.92
C ASN A 107 4.20 5.31 19.26
N GLY A 108 4.78 4.26 18.66
CA GLY A 108 4.47 2.86 18.98
C GLY A 108 5.06 2.37 20.31
N PRO A 109 4.68 1.16 20.79
CA PRO A 109 5.16 0.61 22.06
C PRO A 109 6.69 0.56 22.18
N ALA A 110 7.39 0.16 21.13
CA ALA A 110 8.84 0.08 21.07
C ALA A 110 9.48 1.47 21.19
N ALA A 111 8.93 2.49 20.52
CA ALA A 111 9.42 3.86 20.64
C ALA A 111 9.28 4.38 22.08
N ARG A 112 8.10 4.18 22.70
CA ARG A 112 7.84 4.59 24.09
C ARG A 112 8.65 3.78 25.11
N GLY A 113 8.98 2.54 24.77
CA GLY A 113 9.85 1.66 25.54
C GLY A 113 11.34 1.92 25.33
N ASP A 114 11.73 2.93 24.54
CA ASP A 114 13.13 3.23 24.21
C ASP A 114 13.84 2.02 23.58
N VAL A 115 13.19 1.39 22.60
CA VAL A 115 13.84 0.56 21.58
C VAL A 115 14.28 1.49 20.46
N GLN A 116 15.49 1.29 19.94
CA GLN A 116 16.13 2.18 18.98
C GLN A 116 16.56 1.42 17.72
N THR A 117 16.64 2.13 16.60
CA THR A 117 17.28 1.61 15.39
C THR A 117 18.72 1.21 15.70
N GLY A 118 19.11 0.02 15.25
CA GLY A 118 20.42 -0.58 15.50
C GLY A 118 20.47 -1.53 16.71
N ASP A 119 19.43 -1.55 17.54
CA ASP A 119 19.29 -2.54 18.61
C ASP A 119 19.26 -3.98 18.05
N VAL A 120 19.91 -4.92 18.73
CA VAL A 120 19.87 -6.35 18.38
C VAL A 120 19.13 -7.13 19.45
N ILE A 121 17.96 -7.66 19.09
CA ILE A 121 17.13 -8.50 19.95
C ILE A 121 17.74 -9.90 20.00
N THR A 122 18.03 -10.39 21.20
CA THR A 122 18.63 -11.71 21.43
C THR A 122 17.68 -12.70 22.09
N HIS A 123 16.72 -12.20 22.88
CA HIS A 123 15.70 -13.03 23.53
C HIS A 123 14.32 -12.37 23.47
N VAL A 124 13.29 -13.20 23.41
CA VAL A 124 11.87 -12.81 23.51
C VAL A 124 11.23 -13.68 24.58
N ASN A 125 10.67 -13.07 25.62
CA ASN A 125 10.12 -13.74 26.80
C ASN A 125 11.10 -14.74 27.42
N GLY A 126 12.39 -14.38 27.48
CA GLY A 126 13.48 -15.23 27.98
C GLY A 126 13.92 -16.35 27.02
N GLN A 127 13.21 -16.58 25.91
CA GLN A 127 13.62 -17.54 24.89
C GLN A 127 14.64 -16.91 23.94
N SER A 128 15.81 -17.54 23.79
CA SER A 128 16.81 -17.08 22.82
C SER A 128 16.29 -17.19 21.39
N ILE A 129 16.50 -16.13 20.62
CA ILE A 129 16.19 -16.05 19.19
C ILE A 129 17.42 -15.94 18.29
N VAL A 130 18.63 -16.06 18.86
CA VAL A 130 19.88 -16.02 18.10
C VAL A 130 19.94 -17.21 17.13
N GLY A 131 20.25 -16.93 15.86
CA GLY A 131 20.30 -17.94 14.80
C GLY A 131 18.93 -18.47 14.34
N LYS A 132 17.82 -17.94 14.88
CA LYS A 132 16.48 -18.21 14.35
C LYS A 132 16.17 -17.26 13.20
N SER A 133 15.31 -17.71 12.29
CA SER A 133 14.79 -16.86 11.21
C SER A 133 13.93 -15.73 11.76
N ILE A 134 13.87 -14.61 11.03
CA ILE A 134 13.03 -13.46 11.34
C ILE A 134 11.55 -13.83 11.50
N GLN A 135 11.03 -14.80 10.77
CA GLN A 135 9.62 -15.22 10.89
C GLN A 135 9.30 -15.76 12.30
N VAL A 136 10.24 -16.50 12.90
CA VAL A 136 10.08 -17.00 14.27
C VAL A 136 10.11 -15.84 15.25
N ALA A 137 11.01 -14.89 15.08
CA ALA A 137 11.06 -13.71 15.92
C ALA A 137 9.77 -12.88 15.84
N ILE A 138 9.25 -12.64 14.64
CA ILE A 138 7.95 -11.97 14.43
C ILE A 138 6.85 -12.72 15.18
N SER A 139 6.78 -14.05 15.06
CA SER A 139 5.73 -14.84 15.73
C SER A 139 5.76 -14.75 17.27
N LEU A 140 6.95 -14.57 17.86
CA LEU A 140 7.13 -14.44 19.32
C LEU A 140 6.89 -13.00 19.81
N ILE A 141 7.30 -12.02 19.00
CA ILE A 141 7.15 -10.59 19.29
C ILE A 141 5.68 -10.16 19.15
N SER A 142 5.01 -10.61 18.10
CA SER A 142 3.57 -10.48 17.92
C SER A 142 2.79 -11.32 18.93
N GLY A 143 1.48 -11.07 19.02
CA GLY A 143 0.61 -11.75 19.97
C GLY A 143 -0.73 -11.05 20.08
N GLU A 144 -1.51 -11.42 21.09
CA GLU A 144 -2.80 -10.78 21.36
C GLU A 144 -2.61 -9.35 21.86
N GLU A 145 -3.52 -8.47 21.46
CA GLU A 145 -3.52 -7.07 21.88
C GLU A 145 -3.59 -6.98 23.41
N LYS A 146 -2.93 -5.98 24.00
CA LYS A 146 -2.88 -5.71 25.45
C LYS A 146 -2.15 -6.77 26.28
N THR A 147 -1.60 -7.81 25.66
CA THR A 147 -0.60 -8.67 26.31
C THR A 147 0.78 -8.01 26.28
N GLU A 148 1.72 -8.50 27.09
CA GLU A 148 3.08 -7.97 27.12
C GLU A 148 4.08 -8.92 26.48
N VAL A 149 5.17 -8.36 25.98
CA VAL A 149 6.36 -9.08 25.53
C VAL A 149 7.60 -8.49 26.17
N THR A 150 8.49 -9.34 26.65
CA THR A 150 9.80 -8.94 27.19
C THR A 150 10.87 -9.19 26.15
N LEU A 151 11.63 -8.16 25.78
CA LEU A 151 12.78 -8.26 24.90
C LEU A 151 14.08 -8.13 25.69
N THR A 152 15.08 -8.92 25.32
CA THR A 152 16.47 -8.70 25.75
C THR A 152 17.28 -8.18 24.56
N ILE A 153 17.82 -6.98 24.69
CA ILE A 153 18.41 -6.19 23.61
C ILE A 153 19.88 -5.92 23.88
N ASN A 154 20.71 -6.07 22.87
CA ASN A 154 22.08 -5.57 22.85
C ASN A 154 22.13 -4.25 22.07
N ARG A 155 22.58 -3.18 22.74
CA ARG A 155 22.73 -1.85 22.16
C ARG A 155 24.20 -1.47 22.05
N VAL A 156 24.60 -0.95 20.89
CA VAL A 156 25.97 -0.46 20.67
C VAL A 156 26.29 0.64 21.71
N GLY A 157 27.44 0.52 22.36
CA GLY A 157 27.87 1.43 23.42
C GLY A 157 27.39 1.06 24.83
N GLN A 158 26.57 0.01 24.99
CA GLN A 158 26.24 -0.57 26.29
C GLN A 158 26.85 -1.96 26.46
N ILE A 159 27.45 -2.20 27.64
CA ILE A 159 28.16 -3.45 27.96
C ILE A 159 27.16 -4.54 28.38
N ALA A 160 26.12 -4.17 29.13
CA ALA A 160 25.11 -5.10 29.62
C ALA A 160 23.89 -5.13 28.68
N PRO A 161 23.27 -6.31 28.44
CA PRO A 161 21.99 -6.40 27.76
C PRO A 161 20.90 -5.62 28.49
N ILE A 162 19.99 -5.02 27.73
CA ILE A 162 18.88 -4.22 28.24
C ILE A 162 17.60 -5.03 28.10
N GLU A 163 16.87 -5.21 29.21
CA GLU A 163 15.55 -5.81 29.18
C GLU A 163 14.47 -4.74 29.01
N LYS A 164 13.56 -4.94 28.06
CA LYS A 164 12.43 -4.05 27.80
C LYS A 164 11.13 -4.84 27.81
N LYS A 165 10.24 -4.52 28.74
CA LYS A 165 8.88 -5.06 28.78
C LYS A 165 7.96 -4.09 28.04
N LEU A 166 7.32 -4.57 26.99
CA LEU A 166 6.55 -3.75 26.05
C LEU A 166 5.12 -4.30 25.96
N PRO A 167 4.08 -3.45 26.02
CA PRO A 167 2.74 -3.87 25.67
C PRO A 167 2.66 -4.13 24.16
N ARG A 168 1.88 -5.14 23.78
CA ARG A 168 1.46 -5.34 22.40
C ARG A 168 0.25 -4.47 22.14
N GLU A 169 0.36 -3.59 21.17
CA GLU A 169 -0.72 -2.69 20.78
C GLU A 169 -1.04 -2.88 19.30
N GLU A 170 -2.26 -2.48 18.93
CA GLU A 170 -2.61 -2.26 17.54
C GLU A 170 -1.80 -1.08 17.00
N ILE A 171 -1.20 -1.29 15.83
CA ILE A 171 -0.41 -0.29 15.12
C ILE A 171 -0.99 -0.19 13.73
N ILE A 172 -1.40 1.02 13.39
CA ILE A 172 -2.00 1.34 12.10
C ILE A 172 -0.88 1.78 11.18
N LEU A 173 -0.63 1.00 10.14
CA LEU A 173 0.28 1.36 9.06
C LEU A 173 -0.42 2.34 8.11
N PRO A 174 0.33 3.24 7.45
CA PRO A 174 -0.26 4.14 6.47
C PRO A 174 -0.84 3.33 5.30
N ASN A 175 -2.16 3.42 5.12
CA ASN A 175 -2.84 2.79 4.01
C ASN A 175 -2.68 3.57 2.69
N ILE A 176 -2.54 4.90 2.79
CA ILE A 176 -2.20 5.77 1.66
C ILE A 176 -0.89 6.51 1.94
N GLU A 177 0.02 6.44 0.98
CA GLU A 177 1.23 7.24 0.90
C GLU A 177 1.11 8.19 -0.28
N ALA A 178 1.45 9.46 -0.10
CA ALA A 178 1.24 10.49 -1.11
C ALA A 178 2.40 11.49 -1.13
N GLU A 179 2.92 11.80 -2.32
CA GLU A 179 3.94 12.83 -2.49
C GLU A 179 3.88 13.49 -3.88
N MET A 180 4.51 14.67 -3.99
CA MET A 180 4.72 15.34 -5.27
C MET A 180 6.10 14.94 -5.81
N LEU A 181 6.11 14.31 -6.98
CA LEU A 181 7.31 14.02 -7.74
C LEU A 181 7.75 15.25 -8.55
N GLY A 182 8.96 15.19 -9.09
CA GLY A 182 9.49 16.26 -9.94
C GLY A 182 8.60 16.54 -11.16
N GLY A 183 8.64 17.76 -11.68
CA GLY A 183 7.72 18.16 -12.74
C GLY A 183 6.25 18.21 -12.29
N ASN A 184 5.99 18.35 -10.98
CA ASN A 184 4.67 18.58 -10.41
C ASN A 184 3.67 17.45 -10.73
N ILE A 185 4.15 16.20 -10.64
CA ILE A 185 3.36 14.98 -10.85
C ILE A 185 3.05 14.35 -9.49
N ALA A 186 1.76 14.17 -9.19
CA ALA A 186 1.33 13.54 -7.95
C ALA A 186 1.52 12.02 -8.01
N TYR A 187 2.10 11.45 -6.96
CA TYR A 187 2.16 10.02 -6.73
C TYR A 187 1.35 9.66 -5.49
N ILE A 188 0.46 8.68 -5.62
CA ILE A 188 -0.33 8.14 -4.52
C ILE A 188 -0.24 6.62 -4.57
N ARG A 189 0.22 6.00 -3.48
CA ARG A 189 0.19 4.55 -3.30
C ARG A 189 -0.94 4.17 -2.36
N LEU A 190 -1.75 3.19 -2.77
CA LEU A 190 -2.79 2.57 -1.95
C LEU A 190 -2.34 1.16 -1.57
N ASN A 191 -2.12 0.91 -0.28
CA ASN A 191 -1.61 -0.37 0.21
C ASN A 191 -2.73 -1.42 0.37
N SER A 192 -3.95 -1.01 0.69
CA SER A 192 -5.12 -1.90 0.82
C SER A 192 -6.43 -1.15 0.56
N PHE A 193 -7.47 -1.87 0.13
CA PHE A 193 -8.83 -1.34 0.05
C PHE A 193 -9.53 -1.46 1.41
N ALA A 194 -9.03 -0.71 2.38
CA ALA A 194 -9.53 -0.58 3.75
C ALA A 194 -10.79 0.30 3.86
N THR A 195 -11.45 0.28 5.02
CA THR A 195 -12.72 1.01 5.26
C THR A 195 -12.58 2.52 5.01
N GLU A 196 -11.48 3.14 5.45
CA GLU A 196 -11.28 4.60 5.34
C GLU A 196 -10.58 5.04 4.04
N SER A 197 -10.25 4.11 3.13
CA SER A 197 -9.45 4.39 1.92
C SER A 197 -9.99 5.54 1.08
N SER A 198 -11.30 5.63 0.92
CA SER A 198 -11.96 6.69 0.16
C SER A 198 -11.69 8.08 0.74
N LYS A 199 -11.82 8.21 2.06
CA LYS A 199 -11.58 9.46 2.79
C LYS A 199 -10.11 9.84 2.79
N GLU A 200 -9.22 8.87 2.96
CA GLU A 200 -7.77 9.08 2.88
C GLU A 200 -7.35 9.50 1.46
N MET A 201 -7.91 8.89 0.43
CA MET A 201 -7.65 9.22 -0.97
C MET A 201 -8.08 10.64 -1.28
N ASN A 202 -9.28 11.04 -0.84
CA ASN A 202 -9.75 12.41 -0.99
C ASN A 202 -8.81 13.43 -0.31
N LYS A 203 -8.29 13.11 0.88
CA LYS A 203 -7.30 13.96 1.57
C LYS A 203 -5.98 14.03 0.79
N ALA A 204 -5.48 12.91 0.29
CA ALA A 204 -4.25 12.86 -0.51
C ALA A 204 -4.37 13.69 -1.80
N ILE A 205 -5.49 13.57 -2.52
CA ILE A 205 -5.79 14.40 -3.70
C ILE A 205 -5.82 15.88 -3.32
N GLN A 206 -6.42 16.22 -2.18
CA GLN A 206 -6.46 17.60 -1.71
C GLN A 206 -5.08 18.14 -1.33
N SER A 207 -4.23 17.35 -0.65
CA SER A 207 -2.89 17.78 -0.24
C SER A 207 -1.94 17.95 -1.43
N LEU A 208 -2.19 17.24 -2.53
CA LEU A 208 -1.44 17.35 -3.78
C LEU A 208 -2.15 18.28 -4.79
N SER A 209 -2.94 19.24 -4.28
CA SER A 209 -3.57 20.25 -5.13
C SER A 209 -2.51 21.01 -5.92
N GLY A 210 -2.71 21.12 -7.23
CA GLY A 210 -1.75 21.74 -8.14
C GLY A 210 -1.02 20.74 -9.02
N ALA A 211 -1.12 19.44 -8.77
CA ALA A 211 -0.54 18.41 -9.64
C ALA A 211 -1.05 18.54 -11.09
N ASP A 212 -0.12 18.40 -12.04
CA ASP A 212 -0.42 18.43 -13.47
C ASP A 212 -0.75 17.05 -14.05
N GLY A 213 -0.43 15.99 -13.30
CA GLY A 213 -0.71 14.60 -13.64
C GLY A 213 -0.63 13.71 -12.40
N TRP A 214 -1.20 12.51 -12.48
CA TRP A 214 -1.35 11.58 -11.37
C TRP A 214 -0.78 10.21 -11.69
N ILE A 215 -0.16 9.58 -10.71
CA ILE A 215 0.27 8.19 -10.72
C ILE A 215 -0.32 7.52 -9.48
N VAL A 216 -1.22 6.56 -9.70
CA VAL A 216 -1.84 5.78 -8.63
C VAL A 216 -1.18 4.40 -8.61
N ASP A 217 -0.51 4.06 -7.52
CA ASP A 217 0.20 2.79 -7.38
C ASP A 217 -0.64 1.75 -6.63
N LEU A 218 -0.99 0.67 -7.34
CA LEU A 218 -1.71 -0.50 -6.85
C LEU A 218 -0.81 -1.76 -6.86
N ARG A 219 0.50 -1.64 -7.09
CA ARG A 219 1.45 -2.74 -7.02
C ARG A 219 1.46 -3.34 -5.62
N ASN A 220 1.51 -4.66 -5.52
CA ASN A 220 1.50 -5.39 -4.25
C ASN A 220 0.25 -5.17 -3.37
N ASN A 221 -0.83 -4.63 -3.94
CA ASN A 221 -2.10 -4.48 -3.25
C ASN A 221 -3.01 -5.69 -3.53
N GLY A 222 -3.19 -6.55 -2.54
CA GLY A 222 -4.01 -7.77 -2.65
C GLY A 222 -5.53 -7.54 -2.68
N GLY A 223 -5.96 -6.28 -2.61
CA GLY A 223 -7.36 -5.87 -2.64
C GLY A 223 -7.88 -5.45 -1.26
N GLY A 224 -9.11 -5.85 -0.95
CA GLY A 224 -9.83 -5.45 0.26
C GLY A 224 -11.33 -5.35 -0.04
N PHE A 225 -12.00 -4.36 0.54
CA PHE A 225 -13.45 -4.21 0.38
C PHE A 225 -13.84 -3.74 -1.02
N ILE A 226 -14.90 -4.36 -1.53
CA ILE A 226 -15.48 -4.02 -2.84
C ILE A 226 -16.10 -2.62 -2.83
N THR A 227 -16.70 -2.21 -1.71
CA THR A 227 -17.23 -0.85 -1.53
C THR A 227 -16.11 0.20 -1.64
N ALA A 228 -14.95 -0.06 -1.04
CA ALA A 228 -13.77 0.78 -1.22
C ALA A 228 -13.31 0.79 -2.69
N ALA A 229 -13.41 -0.32 -3.43
CA ALA A 229 -13.12 -0.34 -4.86
C ALA A 229 -14.08 0.55 -5.67
N GLN A 230 -15.39 0.51 -5.38
CA GLN A 230 -16.40 1.38 -6.00
C GLN A 230 -16.12 2.86 -5.72
N ASP A 231 -15.73 3.16 -4.48
CA ASP A 231 -15.38 4.50 -4.06
C ASP A 231 -14.13 5.02 -4.75
N ILE A 232 -13.06 4.21 -4.77
CA ILE A 232 -11.78 4.57 -5.39
C ILE A 232 -11.94 4.76 -6.90
N ALA A 233 -12.71 3.91 -7.57
CA ALA A 233 -13.05 4.07 -9.00
C ALA A 233 -13.73 5.42 -9.28
N GLY A 234 -14.48 5.97 -8.32
CA GLY A 234 -15.17 7.25 -8.41
C GLY A 234 -14.28 8.49 -8.48
N PHE A 235 -13.02 8.39 -8.02
CA PHE A 235 -12.04 9.48 -8.14
C PHE A 235 -11.49 9.63 -9.55
N PHE A 236 -11.62 8.61 -10.41
CA PHE A 236 -11.16 8.71 -11.78
C PHE A 236 -12.17 9.50 -12.64
N PRO A 237 -11.69 10.26 -13.65
CA PRO A 237 -12.58 10.94 -14.58
C PRO A 237 -13.29 9.91 -15.49
N ASN A 238 -14.52 10.21 -15.91
CA ASN A 238 -15.26 9.40 -16.89
C ASN A 238 -15.47 7.91 -16.54
N THR A 239 -15.56 7.59 -15.24
CA THR A 239 -15.88 6.24 -14.73
C THR A 239 -17.29 6.19 -14.12
N PRO A 240 -18.37 6.14 -14.93
CA PRO A 240 -19.73 5.99 -14.38
C PRO A 240 -20.00 4.62 -13.75
N ASN A 241 -19.31 3.57 -14.23
CA ASN A 241 -19.51 2.19 -13.77
C ASN A 241 -18.22 1.65 -13.14
N ALA A 242 -18.33 0.94 -12.02
CA ALA A 242 -17.18 0.32 -11.36
C ALA A 242 -16.89 -1.07 -11.95
N PHE A 243 -17.82 -2.01 -11.83
CA PHE A 243 -17.63 -3.39 -12.29
C PHE A 243 -18.98 -4.06 -12.51
N GLN A 244 -18.95 -5.27 -13.04
CA GLN A 244 -20.11 -6.14 -13.14
C GLN A 244 -19.93 -7.37 -12.25
N LEU A 245 -20.97 -7.78 -11.52
CA LEU A 245 -21.01 -9.06 -10.81
C LEU A 245 -21.96 -10.04 -11.50
N ARG A 246 -21.61 -11.32 -11.43
CA ARG A 246 -22.44 -12.44 -11.87
C ARG A 246 -22.50 -13.46 -10.74
N GLU A 247 -23.64 -13.48 -10.07
CA GLU A 247 -23.98 -14.50 -9.06
C GLU A 247 -24.59 -15.73 -9.73
N LYS A 248 -24.65 -16.83 -8.97
CA LYS A 248 -25.31 -18.06 -9.39
C LYS A 248 -26.77 -17.77 -9.79
N ASN A 249 -27.17 -18.26 -10.96
CA ASN A 249 -28.55 -18.13 -11.49
C ASN A 249 -29.07 -16.69 -11.63
N SER A 250 -28.20 -15.68 -11.55
CA SER A 250 -28.56 -14.27 -11.66
C SER A 250 -28.11 -13.68 -12.99
N LYS A 251 -28.85 -12.68 -13.48
CA LYS A 251 -28.38 -11.87 -14.61
C LYS A 251 -27.19 -11.02 -14.16
N PRO A 252 -26.26 -10.68 -15.07
CA PRO A 252 -25.16 -9.78 -14.73
C PRO A 252 -25.67 -8.43 -14.22
N MET A 253 -25.12 -7.96 -13.10
CA MET A 253 -25.46 -6.67 -12.51
C MET A 253 -24.25 -5.74 -12.59
N THR A 254 -24.41 -4.60 -13.25
CA THR A 254 -23.38 -3.55 -13.30
C THR A 254 -23.58 -2.59 -12.15
N TYR A 255 -22.51 -2.34 -11.40
CA TYR A 255 -22.50 -1.44 -10.25
C TYR A 255 -21.90 -0.08 -10.66
N PRO A 256 -22.53 1.03 -10.27
CA PRO A 256 -22.00 2.37 -10.53
C PRO A 256 -20.75 2.63 -9.69
N SER A 257 -19.89 3.52 -10.16
CA SER A 257 -18.86 4.12 -9.29
C SER A 257 -19.50 5.15 -8.35
N THR A 258 -19.00 5.23 -7.13
CA THR A 258 -19.48 6.24 -6.17
C THR A 258 -19.08 7.63 -6.63
N ILE A 259 -19.98 8.61 -6.49
CA ILE A 259 -19.65 10.01 -6.80
C ILE A 259 -18.73 10.55 -5.70
N GLN A 260 -17.54 11.00 -6.09
CA GLN A 260 -16.56 11.58 -5.18
C GLN A 260 -16.57 13.11 -5.24
N PRO A 261 -16.24 13.81 -4.13
CA PRO A 261 -16.19 15.27 -4.08
C PRO A 261 -15.02 15.86 -4.89
N ARG A 262 -14.02 15.05 -5.21
CA ARG A 262 -12.88 15.39 -6.05
C ARG A 262 -12.63 14.27 -7.05
N LYS A 263 -11.97 14.61 -8.14
CA LYS A 263 -11.45 13.64 -9.11
C LYS A 263 -10.00 13.94 -9.40
N PHE A 264 -9.26 12.94 -9.85
CA PHE A 264 -7.98 13.15 -10.50
C PHE A 264 -8.19 14.05 -11.72
N ASN A 265 -7.50 15.18 -11.73
CA ASN A 265 -7.57 16.16 -12.82
C ASN A 265 -6.27 16.10 -13.62
N GLY A 266 -6.37 15.93 -14.95
CA GLY A 266 -5.22 15.73 -15.82
C GLY A 266 -4.94 14.26 -16.15
N PRO A 267 -3.86 13.98 -16.89
CA PRO A 267 -3.47 12.63 -17.26
C PRO A 267 -3.22 11.78 -16.00
N THR A 268 -3.79 10.57 -15.97
CA THR A 268 -3.72 9.66 -14.83
C THR A 268 -3.14 8.33 -15.27
N HIS A 269 -2.12 7.87 -14.57
CA HIS A 269 -1.51 6.55 -14.76
C HIS A 269 -1.81 5.66 -13.55
N VAL A 270 -1.91 4.35 -13.77
CA VAL A 270 -2.06 3.36 -12.70
C VAL A 270 -0.93 2.33 -12.80
N LEU A 271 -0.24 2.05 -11.69
CA LEU A 271 0.80 1.03 -11.63
C LEU A 271 0.21 -0.27 -11.10
N ILE A 272 0.46 -1.38 -11.80
CA ILE A 272 0.05 -2.73 -11.39
C ILE A 272 1.18 -3.73 -11.56
N ASN A 273 1.13 -4.82 -10.79
CA ASN A 273 2.03 -5.96 -10.95
C ASN A 273 1.30 -7.27 -10.66
N GLU A 274 2.00 -8.40 -10.70
CA GLU A 274 1.44 -9.74 -10.49
C GLU A 274 0.79 -9.95 -9.10
N TYR A 275 1.01 -9.04 -8.16
CA TYR A 275 0.46 -9.08 -6.81
C TYR A 275 -0.72 -8.11 -6.62
N SER A 276 -1.04 -7.28 -7.63
CA SER A 276 -2.28 -6.51 -7.68
C SER A 276 -3.45 -7.48 -7.86
N ALA A 277 -4.33 -7.61 -6.87
CA ALA A 277 -5.40 -8.62 -6.89
C ALA A 277 -6.76 -8.06 -6.48
N SER A 278 -7.85 -8.75 -6.86
CA SER A 278 -9.20 -8.52 -6.34
C SER A 278 -9.68 -7.06 -6.56
N ALA A 279 -9.94 -6.28 -5.50
CA ALA A 279 -10.35 -4.87 -5.60
C ALA A 279 -9.37 -4.01 -6.43
N SER A 280 -8.07 -4.28 -6.36
CA SER A 280 -7.07 -3.62 -7.23
C SER A 280 -7.34 -3.88 -8.71
N GLU A 281 -7.74 -5.11 -9.04
CA GLU A 281 -8.05 -5.53 -10.40
C GLU A 281 -9.40 -4.99 -10.86
N MET A 282 -10.37 -4.86 -9.95
CA MET A 282 -11.64 -4.16 -10.24
C MET A 282 -11.33 -2.75 -10.72
N VAL A 283 -10.65 -1.93 -9.90
CA VAL A 283 -10.30 -0.55 -10.27
C VAL A 283 -9.48 -0.50 -11.56
N SER A 284 -8.47 -1.38 -11.68
CA SER A 284 -7.61 -1.45 -12.87
C SER A 284 -8.41 -1.75 -14.15
N ALA A 285 -9.32 -2.73 -14.12
CA ALA A 285 -10.20 -3.05 -15.23
C ALA A 285 -11.16 -1.88 -15.53
N THR A 286 -11.73 -1.25 -14.49
CA THR A 286 -12.62 -0.10 -14.61
C THR A 286 -11.99 1.05 -15.39
N VAL A 287 -10.81 1.48 -14.95
CA VAL A 287 -10.16 2.70 -15.45
C VAL A 287 -9.50 2.47 -16.81
N LYS A 288 -9.03 1.24 -17.06
CA LYS A 288 -8.53 0.83 -18.39
C LYS A 288 -9.65 0.83 -19.43
N GLU A 289 -10.74 0.10 -19.16
CA GLU A 289 -11.82 -0.08 -20.14
C GLU A 289 -12.54 1.25 -20.45
N GLN A 290 -12.73 2.09 -19.44
CA GLN A 290 -13.35 3.41 -19.61
C GLN A 290 -12.35 4.51 -19.99
N LYS A 291 -11.09 4.15 -20.28
CA LYS A 291 -10.02 5.06 -20.72
C LYS A 291 -9.79 6.24 -19.76
N ALA A 292 -9.99 5.99 -18.47
CA ALA A 292 -9.82 6.98 -17.41
C ALA A 292 -8.37 7.08 -16.94
N ALA A 293 -7.57 6.02 -17.15
CA ALA A 293 -6.14 6.01 -16.87
C ALA A 293 -5.39 5.06 -17.81
N THR A 294 -4.08 5.26 -17.93
CA THR A 294 -3.18 4.34 -18.64
C THR A 294 -2.48 3.45 -17.62
N LEU A 295 -2.52 2.13 -17.81
CA LEU A 295 -1.92 1.16 -16.90
C LEU A 295 -0.48 0.85 -17.28
N TYR A 296 0.41 0.87 -16.29
CA TYR A 296 1.82 0.53 -16.42
C TYR A 296 2.16 -0.67 -15.54
N GLY A 297 3.05 -1.54 -16.02
CA GLY A 297 3.67 -2.57 -15.21
C GLY A 297 3.57 -3.95 -15.80
N GLN A 298 3.07 -4.92 -15.03
CA GLN A 298 2.87 -6.31 -15.45
C GLN A 298 1.39 -6.70 -15.37
N THR A 299 1.05 -7.88 -15.90
CA THR A 299 -0.32 -8.41 -15.77
C THR A 299 -0.62 -8.69 -14.30
N SER A 300 -1.80 -8.30 -13.84
CA SER A 300 -2.25 -8.50 -12.45
C SER A 300 -2.53 -9.97 -12.12
N TYR A 301 -2.85 -10.25 -10.86
CA TYR A 301 -2.91 -11.61 -10.30
C TYR A 301 -3.90 -12.55 -11.01
N GLY A 302 -5.08 -12.04 -11.41
CA GLY A 302 -6.16 -12.82 -12.00
C GLY A 302 -7.13 -13.40 -10.99
N LYS A 303 -7.45 -12.68 -9.90
CA LYS A 303 -8.49 -13.09 -8.96
C LYS A 303 -9.78 -12.35 -9.32
N GLY A 304 -10.66 -13.00 -10.07
CA GLY A 304 -11.93 -12.48 -10.56
C GLY A 304 -13.15 -12.92 -9.74
N THR A 305 -12.95 -13.43 -8.52
CA THR A 305 -14.02 -13.93 -7.65
C THR A 305 -14.34 -12.95 -6.52
N MET A 306 -15.64 -12.84 -6.19
CA MET A 306 -16.14 -12.11 -5.03
C MET A 306 -16.55 -13.09 -3.93
N GLN A 307 -16.12 -12.79 -2.72
CA GLN A 307 -16.54 -13.53 -1.54
C GLN A 307 -17.55 -12.73 -0.72
N ALA A 308 -18.57 -13.43 -0.19
CA ALA A 308 -19.41 -12.95 0.90
C ALA A 308 -18.87 -13.49 2.24
N MET A 309 -19.15 -12.77 3.32
CA MET A 309 -18.80 -13.16 4.70
C MET A 309 -20.09 -13.49 5.44
N TYR A 310 -20.19 -14.71 5.94
CA TYR A 310 -21.31 -15.18 6.77
C TYR A 310 -20.80 -15.42 8.19
N GLY A 311 -21.23 -14.59 9.14
CA GLY A 311 -20.82 -14.70 10.54
C GLY A 311 -21.76 -15.61 11.32
N PHE A 312 -21.21 -16.29 12.32
CA PHE A 312 -21.94 -17.21 13.19
C PHE A 312 -21.90 -16.74 14.66
N ASP A 313 -22.76 -17.31 15.50
CA ASP A 313 -22.94 -16.90 16.91
C ASP A 313 -21.66 -17.01 17.76
N ASP A 314 -20.74 -17.91 17.40
CA ASP A 314 -19.45 -18.11 18.07
C ASP A 314 -18.37 -17.12 17.58
N GLY A 315 -18.73 -16.19 16.71
CA GLY A 315 -17.84 -15.20 16.09
C GLY A 315 -17.00 -15.75 14.94
N SER A 316 -17.14 -17.03 14.57
CA SER A 316 -16.53 -17.57 13.36
C SER A 316 -17.19 -17.00 12.11
N VAL A 317 -16.49 -17.10 10.97
CA VAL A 317 -16.94 -16.56 9.69
C VAL A 317 -16.65 -17.55 8.57
N LEU A 318 -17.68 -17.85 7.77
CA LEU A 318 -17.52 -18.46 6.46
C LEU A 318 -17.31 -17.35 5.43
N LYS A 319 -16.09 -17.26 4.88
CA LYS A 319 -15.81 -16.49 3.67
C LYS A 319 -16.03 -17.40 2.48
N MET A 320 -16.97 -17.09 1.60
CA MET A 320 -17.35 -17.99 0.51
C MET A 320 -17.51 -17.23 -0.80
N THR A 321 -17.04 -17.81 -1.91
CA THR A 321 -17.23 -17.25 -3.25
C THR A 321 -18.71 -17.33 -3.67
N THR A 322 -19.32 -16.18 -3.90
CA THR A 322 -20.75 -16.06 -4.27
C THR A 322 -20.96 -15.46 -5.64
N ALA A 323 -19.96 -14.76 -6.19
CA ALA A 323 -20.02 -14.19 -7.53
C ALA A 323 -18.66 -14.17 -8.22
N ARG A 324 -18.69 -14.01 -9.54
CA ARG A 324 -17.54 -13.60 -10.35
C ARG A 324 -17.68 -12.13 -10.73
N PHE A 325 -16.60 -11.37 -10.66
CA PHE A 325 -16.57 -10.00 -11.15
C PHE A 325 -15.89 -9.90 -12.52
N TYR A 326 -16.32 -8.87 -13.24
CA TYR A 326 -15.91 -8.55 -14.60
C TYR A 326 -15.67 -7.05 -14.72
N SER A 327 -15.00 -6.62 -15.78
CA SER A 327 -14.97 -5.20 -16.16
C SER A 327 -16.40 -4.64 -16.31
N PRO A 328 -16.61 -3.32 -16.28
CA PRO A 328 -17.90 -2.71 -16.59
C PRO A 328 -18.59 -3.23 -17.86
N GLY A 329 -17.82 -3.50 -18.90
CA GLY A 329 -18.23 -4.05 -20.20
C GLY A 329 -18.34 -5.58 -20.24
N GLY A 330 -18.08 -6.26 -19.12
CA GLY A 330 -18.27 -7.70 -18.97
C GLY A 330 -17.09 -8.58 -19.40
N GLN A 331 -15.88 -8.02 -19.51
CA GLN A 331 -14.65 -8.79 -19.78
C GLN A 331 -14.22 -9.57 -18.52
N PRO A 332 -13.80 -10.83 -18.67
CA PRO A 332 -13.37 -11.65 -17.54
C PRO A 332 -12.05 -11.14 -16.96
N VAL A 333 -11.91 -11.28 -15.64
CA VAL A 333 -10.67 -11.00 -14.89
C VAL A 333 -10.11 -12.26 -14.25
N ASP A 334 -10.98 -13.21 -13.88
CA ASP A 334 -10.61 -14.47 -13.22
C ASP A 334 -9.66 -15.30 -14.09
N GLU A 335 -8.56 -15.77 -13.51
CA GLU A 335 -7.47 -16.53 -14.13
C GLU A 335 -6.72 -15.81 -15.28
N VAL A 336 -7.16 -14.61 -15.69
CA VAL A 336 -6.58 -13.84 -16.79
C VAL A 336 -5.78 -12.64 -16.28
N GLY A 337 -6.30 -11.96 -15.26
CA GLY A 337 -5.79 -10.68 -14.78
C GLY A 337 -6.05 -9.52 -15.74
N VAL A 338 -5.70 -8.32 -15.30
CA VAL A 338 -5.73 -7.08 -16.06
C VAL A 338 -4.35 -6.86 -16.67
N LYS A 339 -4.29 -6.85 -18.00
CA LYS A 339 -3.05 -6.53 -18.71
C LYS A 339 -2.78 -5.01 -18.67
N PRO A 340 -1.54 -4.57 -18.47
CA PRO A 340 -1.21 -3.15 -18.56
C PRO A 340 -1.35 -2.64 -20.00
N ASP A 341 -1.48 -1.33 -20.18
CA ASP A 341 -1.37 -0.69 -21.50
C ASP A 341 0.10 -0.58 -21.93
N VAL A 342 0.98 -0.31 -20.97
CA VAL A 342 2.43 -0.24 -21.14
C VAL A 342 3.09 -1.31 -20.27
N LEU A 343 3.62 -2.35 -20.91
CA LEU A 343 4.41 -3.38 -20.24
C LEU A 343 5.78 -2.81 -19.85
N THR A 344 6.15 -2.90 -18.59
CA THR A 344 7.47 -2.47 -18.10
C THR A 344 8.24 -3.63 -17.48
N LYS A 345 9.56 -3.45 -17.32
CA LYS A 345 10.35 -4.31 -16.43
C LYS A 345 9.87 -4.12 -14.99
N LYS A 346 9.99 -5.17 -14.18
CA LYS A 346 9.78 -5.11 -12.74
C LYS A 346 10.61 -3.98 -12.13
N GLU A 347 10.01 -3.24 -11.21
CA GLU A 347 10.59 -2.09 -10.49
C GLU A 347 10.79 -0.83 -11.34
N ALA A 348 10.64 -0.91 -12.66
CA ALA A 348 10.73 0.23 -13.56
C ALA A 348 9.39 0.94 -13.79
N GLU A 349 8.28 0.47 -13.20
CA GLU A 349 6.92 0.97 -13.46
C GLU A 349 6.81 2.46 -13.19
N LEU A 350 7.30 2.89 -12.01
CA LEU A 350 7.23 4.27 -11.58
C LEU A 350 8.17 5.16 -12.40
N GLU A 351 9.38 4.68 -12.71
CA GLU A 351 10.35 5.41 -13.54
C GLU A 351 9.77 5.70 -14.93
N VAL A 352 9.23 4.67 -15.59
CA VAL A 352 8.64 4.76 -16.93
C VAL A 352 7.37 5.60 -16.93
N SER A 353 6.44 5.35 -15.99
CA SER A 353 5.20 6.13 -15.88
C SER A 353 5.46 7.61 -15.61
N HIS A 354 6.43 7.92 -14.74
CA HIS A 354 6.80 9.30 -14.46
C HIS A 354 7.45 9.97 -15.68
N HIS A 355 8.35 9.26 -16.39
CA HIS A 355 8.93 9.75 -17.64
C HIS A 355 7.84 10.09 -18.68
N ASP A 356 6.88 9.19 -18.91
CA ASP A 356 5.80 9.43 -19.87
C ASP A 356 4.90 10.61 -19.46
N GLN A 357 4.63 10.79 -18.16
CA GLN A 357 3.94 12.00 -17.66
C GLN A 357 4.71 13.28 -17.98
N LEU A 358 6.03 13.28 -17.76
CA LEU A 358 6.88 14.43 -18.10
C LEU A 358 6.84 14.71 -19.61
N LEU A 359 6.90 13.67 -20.46
CA LEU A 359 6.85 13.85 -21.91
C LEU A 359 5.52 14.43 -22.41
N ILE A 360 4.39 14.11 -21.76
CA ILE A 360 3.10 14.76 -22.05
C ILE A 360 3.21 16.28 -21.82
N LYS A 361 3.82 16.69 -20.70
CA LYS A 361 4.04 18.11 -20.38
C LYS A 361 5.07 18.79 -21.28
N LEU A 362 6.09 18.06 -21.70
CA LEU A 362 7.17 18.54 -22.55
C LEU A 362 6.81 18.47 -24.04
N LYS A 363 5.55 18.19 -24.39
CA LYS A 363 5.08 18.22 -25.77
C LYS A 363 5.37 19.59 -26.40
N GLY A 364 6.11 19.57 -27.51
CA GLY A 364 6.56 20.78 -28.20
C GLY A 364 7.88 21.34 -27.70
N TYR A 365 8.57 20.72 -26.73
CA TYR A 365 9.96 21.01 -26.40
C TYR A 365 10.90 20.31 -27.40
N LYS A 366 12.10 20.86 -27.59
CA LYS A 366 13.13 20.22 -28.41
C LYS A 366 13.95 19.26 -27.54
N GLN A 367 13.92 17.97 -27.88
CA GLN A 367 14.79 16.98 -27.27
C GLN A 367 16.23 17.16 -27.77
N LEU A 368 17.19 17.19 -26.84
CA LEU A 368 18.62 17.18 -27.14
C LEU A 368 19.17 15.74 -27.02
N PRO A 369 20.37 15.45 -27.56
CA PRO A 369 20.99 14.14 -27.41
C PRO A 369 21.13 13.73 -25.93
N GLN A 370 20.78 12.48 -25.64
CA GLN A 370 20.89 11.90 -24.31
C GLN A 370 22.35 11.81 -23.83
N LEU A 371 22.54 11.92 -22.52
CA LEU A 371 23.82 11.67 -21.86
C LEU A 371 23.77 10.34 -21.11
N VAL A 372 24.69 9.44 -21.42
CA VAL A 372 24.69 8.08 -20.88
C VAL A 372 25.92 7.83 -20.03
N ASN A 373 25.76 7.13 -18.90
CA ASN A 373 26.84 6.76 -17.98
C ASN A 373 27.65 7.97 -17.48
N VAL A 374 26.97 9.07 -17.14
CA VAL A 374 27.64 10.25 -16.57
C VAL A 374 28.09 9.97 -15.13
N PRO A 375 29.16 10.61 -14.63
CA PRO A 375 29.56 10.46 -13.24
C PRO A 375 28.57 11.16 -12.30
N VAL A 376 28.54 10.73 -11.03
CA VAL A 376 27.66 11.29 -9.98
C VAL A 376 27.87 12.79 -9.72
N ASN A 377 29.02 13.35 -10.08
CA ASN A 377 29.35 14.77 -9.96
C ASN A 377 29.16 15.56 -11.27
N LYS A 378 28.37 15.05 -12.21
CA LYS A 378 28.13 15.67 -13.51
C LYS A 378 27.57 17.09 -13.37
N LYS A 379 28.28 18.05 -13.96
CA LYS A 379 27.78 19.39 -14.30
C LYS A 379 27.32 19.44 -15.77
N PHE A 380 26.31 20.24 -16.07
CA PHE A 380 25.70 20.33 -17.40
C PHE A 380 25.97 21.70 -18.02
N THR A 381 26.90 21.78 -18.96
CA THR A 381 27.13 23.00 -19.74
C THR A 381 26.12 23.09 -20.88
N VAL A 382 25.42 24.22 -20.96
CA VAL A 382 24.37 24.49 -21.94
C VAL A 382 24.79 25.70 -22.76
N GLU A 383 24.92 25.49 -24.07
CA GLU A 383 25.22 26.54 -25.04
C GLU A 383 23.96 26.95 -25.82
N MET A 384 23.64 28.24 -25.78
CA MET A 384 22.51 28.84 -26.47
C MET A 384 22.92 29.30 -27.87
N ASN A 385 22.04 29.09 -28.85
CA ASN A 385 22.27 29.53 -30.24
C ASN A 385 22.20 31.06 -30.43
N THR A 386 21.72 31.80 -29.42
CA THR A 386 21.61 33.27 -29.43
C THR A 386 22.09 33.83 -28.09
N LYS A 387 22.46 35.12 -28.09
CA LYS A 387 22.88 35.83 -26.87
C LYS A 387 21.68 36.05 -25.94
N MET A 388 21.75 35.52 -24.74
CA MET A 388 20.73 35.54 -23.70
C MET A 388 20.98 36.62 -22.65
N ASN A 389 19.90 37.08 -22.00
CA ASN A 389 19.98 37.99 -20.87
C ASN A 389 19.86 37.20 -19.55
N TRP A 390 20.98 37.04 -18.85
CA TRP A 390 21.07 36.25 -17.61
C TRP A 390 20.97 37.07 -16.32
N LYS A 391 20.62 38.37 -16.39
CA LYS A 391 20.66 39.23 -15.19
C LYS A 391 19.76 38.77 -14.05
N ASN A 392 18.63 38.13 -14.37
CA ASN A 392 17.68 37.57 -13.41
C ASN A 392 17.35 36.13 -13.81
N ILE A 393 18.18 35.17 -13.41
CA ILE A 393 17.91 33.76 -13.69
C ILE A 393 16.72 33.33 -12.85
N ASP A 394 15.61 33.04 -13.52
CA ASP A 394 14.51 32.32 -12.93
C ASP A 394 14.94 30.88 -12.68
N GLN A 395 15.04 30.47 -11.41
CA GLN A 395 15.40 29.09 -11.05
C GLN A 395 14.28 28.11 -11.44
N ALA A 396 13.02 28.54 -11.51
CA ALA A 396 11.92 27.70 -11.97
C ALA A 396 12.01 27.37 -13.47
N ALA A 397 12.86 28.08 -14.21
CA ALA A 397 13.06 27.83 -15.63
C ALA A 397 14.04 26.70 -15.93
N ILE A 398 14.73 26.14 -14.92
CA ILE A 398 15.64 25.00 -15.07
C ILE A 398 15.30 23.95 -14.03
N GLN A 399 14.94 22.75 -14.49
CA GLN A 399 14.60 21.63 -13.62
C GLN A 399 15.50 20.45 -13.92
N LEU A 400 16.03 19.79 -12.88
CA LEU A 400 16.68 18.50 -12.99
C LEU A 400 15.85 17.48 -12.22
N ILE A 401 15.12 16.62 -12.94
CA ILE A 401 14.11 15.75 -12.37
C ILE A 401 14.64 14.32 -12.30
N GLU A 402 14.65 13.70 -11.11
CA GLU A 402 14.89 12.24 -11.00
C GLU A 402 13.66 11.49 -11.50
N LEU A 403 13.83 10.55 -12.43
CA LEU A 403 12.73 9.71 -12.90
C LEU A 403 12.26 8.78 -11.77
N GLY A 404 10.94 8.78 -11.56
CA GLY A 404 10.30 8.18 -10.38
C GLY A 404 10.61 8.85 -9.03
N GLY A 405 11.25 10.02 -9.02
CA GLY A 405 11.63 10.74 -7.80
C GLY A 405 11.31 12.24 -7.85
N ARG A 406 11.97 13.00 -6.97
CA ARG A 406 11.78 14.45 -6.83
C ARG A 406 12.73 15.23 -7.74
N GLU A 407 12.52 16.54 -7.81
CA GLU A 407 13.52 17.45 -8.38
C GLU A 407 14.78 17.50 -7.52
N VAL A 408 15.92 17.49 -8.21
CA VAL A 408 17.23 17.77 -7.65
C VAL A 408 17.43 19.28 -7.71
N GLU A 409 17.73 19.89 -6.57
CA GLU A 409 18.08 21.31 -6.54
C GLU A 409 19.34 21.57 -7.36
N VAL A 410 19.32 22.65 -8.15
CA VAL A 410 20.44 23.04 -9.01
C VAL A 410 20.80 24.51 -8.85
N GLY A 411 22.10 24.79 -8.87
CA GLY A 411 22.65 26.12 -9.12
C GLY A 411 22.88 26.35 -10.61
N VAL A 412 22.98 27.63 -11.00
CA VAL A 412 23.29 28.04 -12.38
C VAL A 412 24.47 29.01 -12.37
N GLU A 413 25.56 28.61 -13.01
CA GLU A 413 26.76 29.42 -13.20
C GLU A 413 26.74 30.04 -14.61
N VAL A 414 26.80 31.37 -14.73
CA VAL A 414 26.84 32.05 -16.03
C VAL A 414 28.29 32.18 -16.48
N ALA A 415 28.65 31.53 -17.59
CA ALA A 415 29.98 31.65 -18.17
C ALA A 415 30.08 32.85 -19.12
N ASN A 416 29.06 33.08 -19.97
CA ASN A 416 28.98 34.23 -20.87
C ASN A 416 27.53 34.44 -21.36
N ASP A 417 27.32 35.39 -22.28
CA ASP A 417 25.99 35.70 -22.83
C ASP A 417 25.36 34.57 -23.64
N LYS A 418 26.04 33.43 -23.88
CA LYS A 418 25.47 32.25 -24.52
C LYS A 418 25.53 30.99 -23.68
N THR A 419 26.35 30.95 -22.63
CA THR A 419 26.73 29.70 -21.97
C THR A 419 26.42 29.77 -20.49
N ILE A 420 25.69 28.78 -20.01
CA ILE A 420 25.45 28.54 -18.59
C ILE A 420 25.91 27.12 -18.22
N THR A 421 26.23 26.90 -16.95
CA THR A 421 26.46 25.57 -16.39
C THR A 421 25.44 25.33 -15.29
N VAL A 422 24.64 24.28 -15.45
CA VAL A 422 23.72 23.79 -14.41
C VAL A 422 24.50 22.83 -13.51
N VAL A 423 24.47 23.11 -12.20
CA VAL A 423 25.25 22.40 -11.19
C VAL A 423 24.29 21.80 -10.16
N PRO A 424 24.16 20.47 -10.09
CA PRO A 424 23.43 19.82 -8.99
C PRO A 424 23.99 20.23 -7.63
N ASN A 425 23.13 20.61 -6.69
CA ASN A 425 23.52 20.95 -5.33
C ASN A 425 24.01 19.72 -4.55
N ASN A 426 23.49 18.54 -4.91
CA ASN A 426 23.87 17.24 -4.36
C ASN A 426 24.38 16.33 -5.48
N THR A 427 25.22 15.35 -5.12
CA THR A 427 25.66 14.32 -6.06
C THR A 427 24.48 13.51 -6.58
N LEU A 428 24.47 13.25 -7.89
CA LEU A 428 23.50 12.38 -8.52
C LEU A 428 23.67 10.93 -8.01
N GLN A 429 22.61 10.15 -8.07
CA GLN A 429 22.63 8.77 -7.58
C GLN A 429 23.02 7.79 -8.70
N THR A 430 23.93 6.88 -8.40
CA THR A 430 24.33 5.79 -9.32
C THR A 430 23.12 4.94 -9.73
N GLY A 431 23.04 4.60 -11.02
CA GLY A 431 21.97 3.79 -11.59
C GLY A 431 20.65 4.55 -11.82
N LYS A 432 20.54 5.80 -11.36
CA LYS A 432 19.34 6.62 -11.59
C LYS A 432 19.38 7.32 -12.94
N LYS A 433 18.18 7.70 -13.40
CA LYS A 433 17.96 8.49 -14.60
C LYS A 433 17.32 9.82 -14.25
N TYR A 434 17.65 10.83 -15.05
CA TYR A 434 17.19 12.19 -14.85
C TYR A 434 16.74 12.82 -16.17
N VAL A 435 15.87 13.82 -16.08
CA VAL A 435 15.53 14.72 -17.18
C VAL A 435 15.94 16.12 -16.80
N LEU A 436 16.87 16.72 -17.55
CA LEU A 436 17.16 18.15 -17.45
C LEU A 436 16.24 18.90 -18.39
N VAL A 437 15.46 19.84 -17.87
CA VAL A 437 14.53 20.68 -18.61
C VAL A 437 14.97 22.14 -18.50
N ILE A 438 14.93 22.85 -19.63
CA ILE A 438 15.08 24.31 -19.67
C ILE A 438 13.83 24.88 -20.33
N HIS A 439 13.01 25.54 -19.53
CA HIS A 439 11.76 26.14 -19.96
C HIS A 439 12.00 27.42 -20.78
N PRO A 440 11.10 27.77 -21.72
CA PRO A 440 11.24 28.96 -22.57
C PRO A 440 10.87 30.27 -21.85
N LEU A 441 11.28 30.41 -20.59
CA LEU A 441 10.98 31.58 -19.75
C LEU A 441 12.05 32.68 -19.88
N TYR A 442 13.22 32.35 -20.45
CA TYR A 442 14.30 33.30 -20.65
C TYR A 442 14.10 34.18 -21.90
N LYS A 443 14.70 35.37 -21.86
CA LYS A 443 14.72 36.32 -22.98
C LYS A 443 16.14 36.54 -23.48
N ASN A 444 16.25 36.84 -24.76
CA ASN A 444 17.52 37.20 -25.36
C ASN A 444 17.94 38.65 -25.01
N VAL A 445 19.16 39.06 -25.37
CA VAL A 445 19.65 40.44 -25.13
C VAL A 445 18.85 41.53 -25.85
N GLN A 446 18.01 41.16 -26.83
CA GLN A 446 17.05 42.03 -27.52
C GLN A 446 15.64 41.97 -26.90
N ASN A 447 15.49 41.39 -25.71
CA ASN A 447 14.23 41.21 -25.00
C ASN A 447 13.19 40.33 -25.73
N LYS A 448 13.61 39.50 -26.68
CA LYS A 448 12.73 38.51 -27.35
C LYS A 448 12.68 37.21 -26.53
N PRO A 449 11.50 36.62 -26.32
CA PRO A 449 11.37 35.37 -25.57
C PRO A 449 12.00 34.19 -26.32
N MET A 450 12.47 33.20 -25.57
CA MET A 450 12.85 31.90 -26.13
C MET A 450 11.63 31.27 -26.81
N LYS A 451 11.80 30.79 -28.04
CA LYS A 451 10.68 30.27 -28.85
C LYS A 451 10.16 28.92 -28.38
N GLN A 452 11.03 28.12 -27.77
CA GLN A 452 10.78 26.71 -27.47
C GLN A 452 11.69 26.28 -26.32
N GLY A 453 11.19 25.50 -25.37
CA GLY A 453 12.02 24.89 -24.34
C GLY A 453 12.83 23.72 -24.90
N VAL A 454 13.80 23.27 -24.12
CA VAL A 454 14.61 22.08 -24.42
C VAL A 454 14.60 21.12 -23.26
N TYR A 455 14.79 19.84 -23.54
CA TYR A 455 15.07 18.85 -22.51
C TYR A 455 16.09 17.83 -22.98
N LEU A 456 16.75 17.17 -22.05
CA LEU A 456 17.63 16.04 -22.34
C LEU A 456 17.54 14.99 -21.24
N GLU A 457 17.75 13.74 -21.64
CA GLU A 457 17.75 12.60 -20.73
C GLU A 457 19.17 12.25 -20.32
N VAL A 458 19.31 11.84 -19.06
CA VAL A 458 20.60 11.58 -18.42
C VAL A 458 20.53 10.25 -17.68
N SER A 459 21.52 9.37 -17.85
CA SER A 459 21.73 8.20 -16.99
C SER A 459 23.08 8.25 -16.30
N VAL A 460 23.09 7.88 -15.02
CA VAL A 460 24.26 7.99 -14.13
C VAL A 460 24.88 6.61 -13.93
N LYS A 461 26.21 6.55 -14.03
CA LYS A 461 26.99 5.32 -13.87
C LYS A 461 27.15 4.88 -12.42
#